data_AF-A0A9W8N6C0-F1
#
_entry.id   AF-A0A9W8N6C0-F1
#
_cell.length_a   1.000
_cell.length_b   1.000
_cell.length_c   1.000
_cell.angle_alpha   90.00
_cell.angle_beta   90.00
_cell.angle_gamma   90.00
#
_symmetry.space_group_name_H-M   'P 1'
#
loop_
_entity.id
_entity.type
_entity.pdbx_description
1 polymer ?
#
loop_
_entity_poly.entity_id
_entity_poly.type
_entity_poly.pdbx_seq_one_letter_code
_entity_poly.pdbx_strand_id
1 'polypeptide(L)'
;MYIENLAMFKPGSILRGARATYKLQQALKANNTVFKAQVIDSPHLDSKWAVVKTSSSHLERALLHREFRNYQIPAIKQSPYIRRLHEGVGPFFHREYEHDEPPEQVNHDHYLVFEWMDQDLWNTPSAPFRGGDSQFPKIVSKSVLEALDIFRKVGGAHTGLEGDNPEVKVSDLGMLIKEGPKEQRFQSLPCRAPEVWRGLGVYHSSDIWSLGVTLTHWLYQRGLFGASEKVIEGHTEAWCMAVIQLLIGPMGEYNGVREIEDEWDIAASLTTMDMGPPIGKLMKYKNLQGELGRLTDPPVSSDIIDFIESLLVIDPSDRPTAEEALRHPFLASLEKGN
;
A
#
# COMPACT_ATOMS: atom_id res chain seq x y z
N MET A 1 4.38 19.00 -27.62
CA MET A 1 4.98 17.68 -27.38
C MET A 1 4.07 16.63 -27.99
N TYR A 2 4.63 15.56 -28.56
CA TYR A 2 3.85 14.51 -29.20
C TYR A 2 3.17 13.63 -28.15
N ILE A 3 1.84 13.54 -28.18
CA ILE A 3 1.10 12.51 -27.46
C ILE A 3 1.01 11.30 -28.38
N GLU A 4 2.10 10.53 -28.45
CA GLU A 4 2.03 9.19 -29.03
C GLU A 4 1.26 8.30 -28.05
N ASN A 5 0.06 7.87 -28.46
CA ASN A 5 -0.75 6.97 -27.66
C ASN A 5 -0.07 5.60 -27.59
N LEU A 6 0.31 5.17 -26.38
CA LEU A 6 0.79 3.81 -26.14
C LEU A 6 -0.33 2.79 -26.47
N ALA A 7 0.07 1.54 -26.73
CA ALA A 7 -0.86 0.47 -27.09
C ALA A 7 -1.97 0.28 -26.03
N MET A 8 -3.21 0.68 -26.38
CA MET A 8 -4.38 0.54 -25.51
C MET A 8 -4.96 -0.87 -25.58
N PHE A 9 -4.65 -1.67 -24.57
CA PHE A 9 -5.21 -3.02 -24.41
C PHE A 9 -6.66 -2.98 -23.90
N LYS A 10 -7.42 -4.04 -24.17
CA LYS A 10 -8.83 -4.17 -23.77
C LYS A 10 -9.22 -5.64 -23.55
N PRO A 11 -10.34 -5.92 -22.85
CA PRO A 11 -10.93 -7.25 -22.82
C PRO A 11 -11.11 -7.82 -24.25
N GLY A 12 -10.72 -9.07 -24.45
CA GLY A 12 -10.65 -9.74 -25.75
C GLY A 12 -9.28 -9.71 -26.43
N SER A 13 -8.37 -8.79 -26.08
CA SER A 13 -6.99 -8.80 -26.62
C SER A 13 -6.26 -10.10 -26.26
N ILE A 14 -5.43 -10.59 -27.20
CA ILE A 14 -4.58 -11.77 -27.04
C ILE A 14 -3.12 -11.33 -27.08
N LEU A 15 -2.35 -11.69 -26.05
CA LEU A 15 -0.97 -11.31 -25.83
C LEU A 15 -0.10 -12.57 -25.75
N ARG A 16 1.12 -12.53 -26.31
CA ARG A 16 2.02 -13.69 -26.42
C ARG A 16 3.30 -13.47 -25.62
N GLY A 17 3.41 -14.13 -24.46
CA GLY A 17 4.66 -14.20 -23.72
C GLY A 17 5.55 -15.35 -24.19
N ALA A 18 6.69 -15.49 -23.53
CA ALA A 18 7.60 -16.62 -23.67
C ALA A 18 7.16 -17.85 -22.84
N ARG A 19 6.34 -17.68 -21.79
CA ARG A 19 5.80 -18.81 -21.01
C ARG A 19 4.43 -19.29 -21.48
N ALA A 20 3.57 -18.37 -21.95
CA ALA A 20 2.21 -18.69 -22.38
C ALA A 20 1.59 -17.59 -23.28
N THR A 21 0.45 -17.93 -23.88
CA THR A 21 -0.47 -16.98 -24.53
C THR A 21 -1.61 -16.62 -23.59
N TYR A 22 -1.86 -15.33 -23.41
CA TYR A 22 -2.82 -14.76 -22.47
C TYR A 22 -3.93 -14.02 -23.20
N LYS A 23 -5.19 -14.29 -22.85
CA LYS A 23 -6.35 -13.51 -23.34
C LYS A 23 -6.92 -12.66 -22.22
N LEU A 24 -6.94 -11.34 -22.41
CA LEU A 24 -7.52 -10.40 -21.45
C LEU A 24 -9.03 -10.62 -21.36
N GLN A 25 -9.56 -10.71 -20.15
CA GLN A 25 -10.95 -11.08 -19.88
C GLN A 25 -11.71 -9.95 -19.17
N GLN A 26 -11.09 -9.31 -18.17
CA GLN A 26 -11.69 -8.24 -17.38
C GLN A 26 -10.63 -7.22 -16.96
N ALA A 27 -10.92 -5.92 -17.05
CA ALA A 27 -10.09 -4.88 -16.46
C ALA A 27 -10.33 -4.79 -14.95
N LEU A 28 -9.26 -4.65 -14.16
CA LEU A 28 -9.26 -4.62 -12.70
C LEU A 28 -9.03 -3.22 -12.13
N LYS A 29 -8.42 -2.31 -12.90
CA LYS A 29 -8.31 -0.88 -12.60
C LYS A 29 -8.98 -0.07 -13.72
N ALA A 30 -9.65 1.04 -13.37
CA ALA A 30 -10.53 1.79 -14.28
C ALA A 30 -9.82 2.44 -15.50
N ASN A 31 -8.51 2.64 -15.40
CA ASN A 31 -7.63 3.08 -16.50
C ASN A 31 -7.33 1.98 -17.54
N ASN A 32 -7.82 0.74 -17.37
CA ASN A 32 -7.54 -0.40 -18.23
C ASN A 32 -6.03 -0.72 -18.37
N THR A 33 -5.25 -0.59 -17.29
CA THR A 33 -3.83 -1.02 -17.28
C THR A 33 -3.54 -2.24 -16.42
N VAL A 34 -4.56 -2.81 -15.76
CA VAL A 34 -4.46 -4.10 -15.04
C VAL A 34 -5.64 -4.98 -15.44
N PHE A 35 -5.39 -6.25 -15.75
CA PHE A 35 -6.38 -7.18 -16.27
C PHE A 35 -6.30 -8.56 -15.63
N LYS A 36 -7.47 -9.20 -15.41
CA LYS A 36 -7.56 -10.66 -15.32
C LYS A 36 -7.41 -11.23 -16.73
N ALA A 37 -6.48 -12.16 -16.90
CA ALA A 37 -6.23 -12.84 -18.16
C ALA A 37 -6.39 -14.36 -18.02
N GLN A 38 -7.01 -14.97 -19.02
CA GLN A 38 -7.04 -16.42 -19.18
C GLN A 38 -5.72 -16.87 -19.83
N VAL A 39 -5.09 -17.89 -19.27
CA VAL A 39 -4.01 -18.64 -19.93
C VAL A 39 -4.66 -19.59 -20.93
N ILE A 40 -4.27 -19.51 -22.22
CA ILE A 40 -4.89 -20.28 -23.32
C ILE A 40 -3.97 -21.38 -23.84
N ASP A 41 -2.68 -21.10 -23.98
CA ASP A 41 -1.66 -22.02 -24.47
C ASP A 41 -0.40 -21.81 -23.62
N SER A 42 0.17 -22.89 -23.10
CA SER A 42 1.13 -22.83 -21.99
C SER A 42 1.97 -24.12 -21.88
N PRO A 43 3.25 -24.08 -22.28
CA PRO A 43 4.20 -25.14 -21.94
C PRO A 43 4.73 -25.07 -20.49
N HIS A 44 4.50 -23.97 -19.75
CA HIS A 44 5.28 -23.64 -18.54
C HIS A 44 4.49 -23.05 -17.35
N LEU A 45 3.16 -22.96 -17.43
CA LEU A 45 2.27 -22.48 -16.36
C LEU A 45 1.01 -23.33 -16.27
N ASP A 46 0.79 -24.00 -15.14
CA ASP A 46 -0.40 -24.84 -14.89
C ASP A 46 -1.64 -24.03 -14.46
N SER A 47 -1.49 -22.73 -14.20
CA SER A 47 -2.60 -21.86 -13.81
C SER A 47 -3.50 -21.51 -14.99
N LYS A 48 -4.82 -21.61 -14.78
CA LYS A 48 -5.86 -21.11 -15.70
C LYS A 48 -5.89 -19.58 -15.81
N TRP A 49 -5.44 -18.88 -14.78
CA TRP A 49 -5.59 -17.42 -14.63
C TRP A 49 -4.25 -16.76 -14.30
N ALA A 50 -4.05 -15.56 -14.85
CA ALA A 50 -2.94 -14.66 -14.52
C ALA A 50 -3.47 -13.22 -14.39
N VAL A 51 -2.68 -12.35 -13.76
CA VAL A 51 -2.86 -10.90 -13.84
C VAL A 51 -1.89 -10.34 -14.87
N VAL A 52 -2.38 -9.56 -15.83
CA VAL A 52 -1.54 -8.82 -16.78
C VAL A 52 -1.59 -7.33 -16.45
N LYS A 53 -0.42 -6.72 -16.27
CA LYS A 53 -0.23 -5.29 -16.00
C LYS A 53 0.49 -4.63 -17.17
N THR A 54 -0.02 -3.51 -17.64
CA THR A 54 0.41 -2.80 -18.87
C THR A 54 0.64 -1.32 -18.55
N SER A 55 0.97 -0.50 -19.55
CA SER A 55 1.15 0.95 -19.41
C SER A 55 0.31 1.74 -20.43
N SER A 56 -0.53 2.67 -20.00
CA SER A 56 -1.20 3.63 -20.89
C SER A 56 -0.43 4.94 -21.06
N SER A 57 0.44 5.26 -20.10
CA SER A 57 1.26 6.47 -20.05
C SER A 57 2.76 6.18 -19.85
N HIS A 58 3.61 7.17 -20.15
CA HIS A 58 5.05 7.11 -19.92
C HIS A 58 5.41 6.90 -18.44
N LEU A 59 4.65 7.52 -17.51
CA LEU A 59 4.84 7.33 -16.07
C LEU A 59 4.50 5.90 -15.64
N GLU A 60 3.37 5.35 -16.08
CA GLU A 60 3.05 3.94 -15.81
C GLU A 60 4.09 2.98 -16.42
N ARG A 61 4.67 3.32 -17.58
CA ARG A 61 5.75 2.53 -18.19
C ARG A 61 7.03 2.56 -17.34
N ALA A 62 7.43 3.72 -16.80
CA ALA A 62 8.55 3.81 -15.87
C ALA A 62 8.31 2.98 -14.60
N LEU A 63 7.11 3.08 -14.00
CA LEU A 63 6.71 2.26 -12.85
C LEU A 63 6.74 0.75 -13.15
N LEU A 64 6.30 0.35 -14.35
CA LEU A 64 6.33 -1.04 -14.82
C LEU A 64 7.77 -1.59 -15.00
N HIS A 65 8.69 -0.75 -15.49
CA HIS A 65 10.12 -1.10 -15.58
C HIS A 65 10.78 -1.19 -14.20
N ARG A 66 10.45 -0.28 -13.27
CA ARG A 66 10.93 -0.34 -11.88
C ARG A 66 10.42 -1.59 -11.16
N GLU A 67 9.15 -1.93 -11.35
CA GLU A 67 8.55 -3.18 -10.85
C GLU A 67 9.31 -4.41 -11.37
N PHE A 68 9.57 -4.49 -12.68
CA PHE A 68 10.32 -5.58 -13.28
C PHE A 68 11.72 -5.76 -12.65
N ARG A 69 12.44 -4.65 -12.38
CA ARG A 69 13.76 -4.67 -11.72
C ARG A 69 13.68 -5.19 -10.30
N ASN A 70 12.70 -4.72 -9.53
CA ASN A 70 12.48 -5.19 -8.16
C ASN A 70 12.22 -6.71 -8.15
N TYR A 71 11.46 -7.25 -9.12
CA TYR A 71 11.28 -8.70 -9.30
C TYR A 71 12.50 -9.48 -9.85
N GLN A 72 13.61 -8.82 -10.22
CA GLN A 72 14.87 -9.53 -10.48
C GLN A 72 15.72 -9.71 -9.23
N ILE A 73 15.43 -9.01 -8.13
CA ILE A 73 16.15 -9.15 -6.86
C ILE A 73 15.89 -10.56 -6.29
N PRO A 74 16.93 -11.39 -6.02
CA PRO A 74 16.73 -12.80 -5.68
C PRO A 74 15.84 -13.05 -4.46
N ALA A 75 15.98 -12.23 -3.40
CA ALA A 75 15.17 -12.37 -2.18
C ALA A 75 13.68 -12.08 -2.43
N ILE A 76 13.37 -11.06 -3.22
CA ILE A 76 11.99 -10.72 -3.63
C ILE A 76 11.40 -11.84 -4.48
N LYS A 77 12.17 -12.32 -5.47
CA LYS A 77 11.78 -13.37 -6.42
C LYS A 77 11.55 -14.75 -5.80
N GLN A 78 12.15 -15.02 -4.64
CA GLN A 78 12.05 -16.29 -3.92
C GLN A 78 11.05 -16.25 -2.74
N SER A 79 10.54 -15.06 -2.38
CA SER A 79 9.61 -14.91 -1.27
C SER A 79 8.26 -15.58 -1.54
N PRO A 80 7.69 -16.34 -0.59
CA PRO A 80 6.30 -16.78 -0.67
C PRO A 80 5.31 -15.65 -0.35
N TYR A 81 5.76 -14.56 0.28
CA TYR A 81 4.92 -13.45 0.76
C TYR A 81 4.81 -12.27 -0.23
N ILE A 82 5.34 -12.42 -1.45
CA ILE A 82 5.37 -11.40 -2.50
C ILE A 82 4.82 -12.01 -3.79
N ARG A 83 3.92 -11.30 -4.49
CA ARG A 83 3.16 -11.82 -5.63
C ARG A 83 4.08 -12.18 -6.80
N ARG A 84 4.16 -13.47 -7.15
CA ARG A 84 5.10 -14.02 -8.13
C ARG A 84 4.89 -13.40 -9.52
N LEU A 85 5.91 -12.69 -10.01
CA LEU A 85 6.07 -12.40 -11.43
C LEU A 85 6.36 -13.71 -12.18
N HIS A 86 5.52 -14.06 -13.16
CA HIS A 86 5.77 -15.16 -14.10
C HIS A 86 6.77 -14.72 -15.17
N GLU A 87 6.46 -13.64 -15.89
CA GLU A 87 7.33 -13.08 -16.92
C GLU A 87 7.07 -11.59 -17.15
N GLY A 88 8.07 -10.88 -17.69
CA GLY A 88 7.89 -9.57 -18.31
C GLY A 88 8.12 -9.69 -19.81
N VAL A 89 7.20 -9.13 -20.60
CA VAL A 89 7.24 -9.15 -22.07
C VAL A 89 7.45 -7.73 -22.57
N GLY A 90 8.46 -7.56 -23.43
CA GLY A 90 8.96 -6.26 -23.89
C GLY A 90 10.46 -6.07 -23.55
N PRO A 91 11.11 -5.02 -24.08
CA PRO A 91 12.55 -4.77 -23.93
C PRO A 91 12.96 -4.23 -22.54
N PHE A 92 12.55 -4.88 -21.45
CA PHE A 92 12.84 -4.49 -20.06
C PHE A 92 14.35 -4.40 -19.71
N PHE A 93 15.23 -4.94 -20.55
CA PHE A 93 16.69 -4.92 -20.41
C PHE A 93 17.39 -3.87 -21.29
N HIS A 94 16.67 -2.97 -21.96
CA HIS A 94 17.29 -1.86 -22.69
C HIS A 94 17.85 -0.79 -21.74
N ARG A 95 19.10 -0.37 -21.98
CA ARG A 95 19.82 0.61 -21.15
C ARG A 95 19.12 1.98 -21.06
N GLU A 96 18.35 2.32 -22.08
CA GLU A 96 17.64 3.61 -22.18
C GLU A 96 16.60 3.80 -21.07
N TYR A 97 16.23 2.73 -20.35
CA TYR A 97 15.38 2.77 -19.17
C TYR A 97 16.16 2.75 -17.84
N GLU A 98 17.51 2.66 -17.82
CA GLU A 98 18.30 2.50 -16.57
C GLU A 98 18.14 3.68 -15.59
N HIS A 99 17.76 4.85 -16.09
CA HIS A 99 17.28 5.99 -15.31
C HIS A 99 15.75 6.03 -15.30
N ASP A 100 15.13 6.64 -14.28
CA ASP A 100 13.65 6.76 -14.16
C ASP A 100 13.01 7.74 -15.19
N GLU A 101 13.73 8.10 -16.26
CA GLU A 101 13.26 8.95 -17.36
C GLU A 101 12.70 8.10 -18.53
N PRO A 102 11.65 8.57 -19.24
CA PRO A 102 11.05 7.82 -20.34
C PRO A 102 11.86 8.00 -21.65
N PRO A 103 12.32 6.92 -22.31
CA PRO A 103 13.11 7.02 -23.54
C PRO A 103 12.25 7.28 -24.77
N GLU A 104 12.88 7.84 -25.81
CA GLU A 104 12.21 8.25 -27.05
C GLU A 104 11.92 7.06 -27.99
N GLN A 105 10.72 7.07 -28.59
CA GLN A 105 10.38 6.41 -29.86
C GLN A 105 10.53 4.87 -29.98
N VAL A 106 10.17 4.07 -28.97
CA VAL A 106 9.91 2.63 -29.19
C VAL A 106 8.54 2.17 -28.65
N ASN A 107 7.58 2.00 -29.57
CA ASN A 107 6.25 1.50 -29.27
C ASN A 107 6.18 -0.04 -29.31
N HIS A 108 6.99 -0.69 -28.46
CA HIS A 108 6.83 -2.12 -28.15
C HIS A 108 5.77 -2.32 -27.06
N ASP A 109 5.03 -3.43 -27.16
CA ASP A 109 4.16 -3.91 -26.09
C ASP A 109 5.02 -4.23 -24.86
N HIS A 110 4.71 -3.53 -23.76
CA HIS A 110 5.33 -3.72 -22.46
C HIS A 110 4.26 -4.18 -21.48
N TYR A 111 4.40 -5.40 -20.97
CA TYR A 111 3.51 -5.90 -19.93
C TYR A 111 4.19 -6.90 -19.00
N LEU A 112 3.74 -6.92 -17.75
CA LEU A 112 4.13 -7.90 -16.73
C LEU A 112 2.99 -8.89 -16.50
N VAL A 113 3.35 -10.16 -16.34
CA VAL A 113 2.42 -11.25 -16.04
C VAL A 113 2.72 -11.78 -14.65
N PHE A 114 1.72 -11.72 -13.77
CA PHE A 114 1.79 -12.22 -12.40
C PHE A 114 0.84 -13.40 -12.20
N GLU A 115 1.07 -14.16 -11.14
CA GLU A 115 0.09 -15.13 -10.64
C GLU A 115 -1.25 -14.45 -10.31
N TRP A 116 -2.34 -15.21 -10.43
CA TRP A 116 -3.67 -14.76 -10.07
C TRP A 116 -3.94 -14.97 -8.57
N MET A 117 -4.41 -13.92 -7.91
CA MET A 117 -4.94 -13.96 -6.54
C MET A 117 -6.44 -13.66 -6.59
N ASP A 118 -7.27 -14.38 -5.84
CA ASP A 118 -8.73 -14.27 -5.99
C ASP A 118 -9.34 -12.98 -5.40
N GLN A 119 -8.69 -12.35 -4.42
CA GLN A 119 -9.22 -11.17 -3.73
C GLN A 119 -8.10 -10.18 -3.29
N ASP A 120 -8.44 -8.90 -3.32
CA ASP A 120 -7.68 -7.79 -2.72
C ASP A 120 -8.23 -7.47 -1.32
N LEU A 121 -7.33 -7.12 -0.38
CA LEU A 121 -7.69 -6.77 1.00
C LEU A 121 -8.49 -5.50 1.14
N TRP A 122 -8.26 -4.49 0.30
CA TRP A 122 -8.88 -3.18 0.46
C TRP A 122 -10.41 -3.26 0.35
N ASN A 123 -10.91 -4.34 -0.25
CA ASN A 123 -12.32 -4.63 -0.46
C ASN A 123 -12.85 -5.77 0.45
N THR A 124 -12.07 -6.24 1.44
CA THR A 124 -12.50 -7.31 2.36
C THR A 124 -13.38 -6.76 3.51
N PRO A 125 -14.53 -7.40 3.81
CA PRO A 125 -15.37 -7.03 4.95
C PRO A 125 -14.66 -7.14 6.31
N SER A 126 -15.12 -6.41 7.33
CA SER A 126 -14.53 -6.45 8.68
C SER A 126 -14.98 -7.59 9.58
N ALA A 127 -16.10 -8.24 9.26
CA ALA A 127 -16.63 -9.31 10.11
C ALA A 127 -15.59 -10.43 10.40
N PRO A 128 -14.70 -10.79 9.46
CA PRO A 128 -13.58 -11.70 9.74
C PRO A 128 -12.40 -11.05 10.47
N PHE A 129 -12.18 -9.73 10.38
CA PHE A 129 -11.11 -9.01 11.08
C PHE A 129 -11.39 -8.77 12.57
N ARG A 130 -12.66 -8.87 12.98
CA ARG A 130 -13.14 -8.63 14.34
C ARG A 130 -13.52 -9.95 15.03
N GLY A 131 -13.64 -9.93 16.35
CA GLY A 131 -13.89 -11.12 17.18
C GLY A 131 -12.61 -11.80 17.67
N GLY A 132 -12.58 -12.19 18.95
CA GLY A 132 -11.35 -12.57 19.66
C GLY A 132 -10.62 -13.81 19.13
N ASP A 133 -11.37 -14.80 18.64
CA ASP A 133 -10.79 -16.05 18.10
C ASP A 133 -10.30 -15.91 16.65
N SER A 134 -10.47 -14.75 16.01
CA SER A 134 -10.07 -14.58 14.61
C SER A 134 -8.56 -14.64 14.42
N GLN A 135 -8.16 -15.40 13.41
CA GLN A 135 -6.79 -15.41 12.91
C GLN A 135 -6.60 -14.53 11.66
N PHE A 136 -7.64 -13.84 11.10
CA PHE A 136 -7.48 -12.92 9.95
C PHE A 136 -6.32 -11.95 10.24
N PRO A 137 -6.48 -11.00 11.18
CA PRO A 137 -5.55 -9.90 11.29
C PRO A 137 -4.11 -10.36 11.60
N LYS A 138 -3.93 -11.48 12.32
CA LYS A 138 -2.62 -12.02 12.66
C LYS A 138 -1.86 -12.55 11.44
N ILE A 139 -2.53 -13.30 10.55
CA ILE A 139 -1.84 -13.94 9.41
C ILE A 139 -1.58 -12.92 8.29
N VAL A 140 -2.44 -11.91 8.12
CA VAL A 140 -2.10 -10.71 7.32
C VAL A 140 -0.88 -10.02 7.89
N SER A 141 -0.90 -9.69 9.19
CA SER A 141 0.20 -8.99 9.84
C SER A 141 1.52 -9.74 9.69
N LYS A 142 1.55 -11.06 9.99
CA LYS A 142 2.75 -11.89 9.79
C LYS A 142 3.22 -11.84 8.33
N SER A 143 2.35 -12.15 7.38
CA SER A 143 2.73 -12.26 5.96
C SER A 143 3.20 -10.94 5.36
N VAL A 144 2.57 -9.81 5.73
CA VAL A 144 3.02 -8.49 5.31
C VAL A 144 4.37 -8.14 5.95
N LEU A 145 4.56 -8.39 7.25
CA LEU A 145 5.82 -8.13 7.93
C LEU A 145 6.99 -8.96 7.37
N GLU A 146 6.77 -10.24 7.03
CA GLU A 146 7.78 -11.09 6.38
C GLU A 146 8.21 -10.52 5.02
N ALA A 147 7.28 -9.91 4.26
CA ALA A 147 7.60 -9.19 3.02
C ALA A 147 8.33 -7.85 3.29
N LEU A 148 7.89 -7.06 4.29
CA LEU A 148 8.53 -5.80 4.65
C LEU A 148 9.98 -6.00 5.15
N ASP A 149 10.26 -7.06 5.91
CA ASP A 149 11.62 -7.38 6.34
C ASP A 149 12.53 -7.79 5.16
N ILE A 150 11.97 -8.40 4.10
CA ILE A 150 12.71 -8.62 2.84
C ILE A 150 13.03 -7.28 2.14
N PHE A 151 12.11 -6.31 2.12
CA PHE A 151 12.36 -4.98 1.54
C PHE A 151 13.42 -4.20 2.34
N ARG A 152 13.33 -4.22 3.68
CA ARG A 152 14.35 -3.72 4.61
C ARG A 152 15.74 -4.28 4.30
N LYS A 153 15.84 -5.60 4.15
CA LYS A 153 17.10 -6.30 3.85
C LYS A 153 17.70 -5.98 2.48
N VAL A 154 16.95 -5.35 1.57
CA VAL A 154 17.45 -4.83 0.29
C VAL A 154 17.49 -3.30 0.22
N GLY A 155 17.24 -2.60 1.33
CA GLY A 155 17.32 -1.14 1.43
C GLY A 155 16.20 -0.38 0.71
N GLY A 156 14.99 -0.95 0.66
CA GLY A 156 13.82 -0.33 0.02
C GLY A 156 12.59 -0.27 0.92
N ALA A 157 11.70 0.67 0.61
CA ALA A 157 10.41 0.87 1.27
C ALA A 157 9.25 0.73 0.27
N HIS A 158 8.14 0.13 0.69
CA HIS A 158 7.02 -0.35 -0.12
C HIS A 158 5.67 0.28 0.27
N THR A 159 5.16 1.16 -0.59
CA THR A 159 4.19 2.18 -0.19
C THR A 159 2.69 1.80 -0.33
N GLY A 160 2.28 0.53 -0.14
CA GLY A 160 0.85 0.13 -0.13
C GLY A 160 0.57 -1.39 -0.18
N LEU A 161 -0.40 -1.91 0.60
CA LEU A 161 -0.43 -3.31 1.08
C LEU A 161 -1.73 -4.11 0.75
N GLU A 162 -1.69 -5.44 0.53
CA GLU A 162 -2.82 -6.31 0.07
C GLU A 162 -2.82 -7.80 0.58
N GLY A 163 -3.98 -8.51 0.54
CA GLY A 163 -4.24 -9.99 0.68
C GLY A 163 -4.64 -10.65 2.05
N ASP A 164 -5.81 -11.34 2.22
CA ASP A 164 -6.14 -12.21 3.40
C ASP A 164 -5.83 -13.74 3.03
N ASN A 165 -4.99 -14.50 3.80
CA ASN A 165 -5.09 -15.89 4.43
C ASN A 165 -6.09 -16.93 3.85
N PRO A 166 -6.35 -17.01 2.54
CA PRO A 166 -5.48 -17.37 1.41
C PRO A 166 -3.98 -17.06 1.43
N GLU A 167 -3.30 -17.27 0.30
CA GLU A 167 -1.86 -17.01 0.22
C GLU A 167 -1.63 -15.47 0.22
N VAL A 168 -1.36 -14.87 1.39
CA VAL A 168 -1.16 -13.41 1.51
C VAL A 168 0.11 -12.99 0.77
N LYS A 169 -0.04 -12.11 -0.22
CA LYS A 169 1.08 -11.65 -1.03
C LYS A 169 1.02 -10.16 -1.33
N VAL A 170 2.03 -9.47 -0.82
CA VAL A 170 2.33 -8.07 -1.12
C VAL A 170 2.62 -7.89 -2.61
N SER A 171 2.16 -6.80 -3.22
CA SER A 171 2.16 -6.60 -4.68
C SER A 171 2.46 -5.15 -5.08
N ASP A 172 2.29 -4.79 -6.36
CA ASP A 172 2.55 -3.46 -6.93
C ASP A 172 3.95 -2.89 -6.57
N LEU A 173 5.01 -3.69 -6.83
CA LEU A 173 6.40 -3.28 -6.55
C LEU A 173 6.91 -2.20 -7.51
N GLY A 174 6.06 -1.64 -8.38
CA GLY A 174 6.34 -0.39 -9.09
C GLY A 174 6.52 0.80 -8.14
N MET A 175 5.99 0.70 -6.92
CA MET A 175 6.14 1.71 -5.87
C MET A 175 7.25 1.40 -4.83
N LEU A 176 7.90 0.24 -4.91
CA LEU A 176 9.08 -0.07 -4.09
C LEU A 176 10.28 0.76 -4.57
N ILE A 177 10.80 1.62 -3.70
CA ILE A 177 11.93 2.52 -3.97
C ILE A 177 12.99 2.43 -2.86
N LYS A 178 14.22 2.88 -3.14
CA LYS A 178 15.27 2.99 -2.13
C LYS A 178 14.87 3.99 -1.04
N GLU A 179 15.03 3.60 0.22
CA GLU A 179 14.73 4.46 1.37
C GLU A 179 15.65 5.70 1.49
N GLY A 180 15.43 6.51 2.53
CA GLY A 180 16.16 7.76 2.78
C GLY A 180 15.37 9.02 2.39
N PRO A 181 15.98 10.21 2.53
CA PRO A 181 15.37 11.49 2.19
C PRO A 181 14.76 11.53 0.78
N LYS A 182 13.63 12.23 0.65
CA LYS A 182 12.90 12.48 -0.62
C LYS A 182 12.19 13.84 -0.53
N GLU A 183 12.25 14.62 -1.59
CA GLU A 183 11.48 15.87 -1.73
C GLU A 183 9.99 15.60 -2.02
N GLN A 184 9.67 14.46 -2.63
CA GLN A 184 8.31 14.05 -2.99
C GLN A 184 7.62 13.31 -1.84
N ARG A 185 6.35 13.66 -1.57
CA ARG A 185 5.49 12.96 -0.60
C ARG A 185 4.97 11.64 -1.17
N PHE A 186 5.70 10.57 -0.93
CA PHE A 186 5.28 9.20 -1.22
C PHE A 186 4.12 8.73 -0.30
N GLN A 187 3.66 7.49 -0.48
CA GLN A 187 2.49 6.89 0.18
C GLN A 187 1.15 7.57 -0.17
N SER A 188 0.05 6.80 -0.05
CA SER A 188 -1.31 7.31 -0.21
C SER A 188 -1.72 8.18 0.98
N LEU A 189 -2.65 9.12 0.78
CA LEU A 189 -3.06 10.08 1.83
C LEU A 189 -3.47 9.44 3.17
N PRO A 190 -4.17 8.28 3.22
CA PRO A 190 -4.47 7.61 4.49
C PRO A 190 -3.23 6.99 5.15
N CYS A 191 -2.39 6.30 4.36
CA CYS A 191 -1.27 5.50 4.87
C CYS A 191 0.03 6.30 5.06
N ARG A 192 0.05 7.60 4.69
CA ARG A 192 1.25 8.43 4.77
C ARG A 192 1.70 8.66 6.21
N ALA A 193 2.94 8.30 6.51
CA ALA A 193 3.51 8.38 7.85
C ALA A 193 3.93 9.81 8.27
N PRO A 194 3.98 10.12 9.58
CA PRO A 194 4.34 11.46 10.10
C PRO A 194 5.66 12.03 9.54
N GLU A 195 6.69 11.21 9.38
CA GLU A 195 7.98 11.63 8.81
C GLU A 195 7.88 12.00 7.32
N VAL A 196 6.95 11.37 6.59
CA VAL A 196 6.69 11.64 5.16
C VAL A 196 5.87 12.91 5.00
N TRP A 197 4.92 13.17 5.92
CA TRP A 197 4.22 14.45 6.02
C TRP A 197 5.18 15.61 6.29
N ARG A 198 6.15 15.40 7.18
CA ARG A 198 7.23 16.35 7.52
C ARG A 198 8.31 16.51 6.44
N GLY A 199 8.25 15.75 5.35
CA GLY A 199 9.22 15.85 4.25
C GLY A 199 10.59 15.20 4.52
N LEU A 200 10.70 14.32 5.51
CA LEU A 200 11.97 13.69 5.90
C LEU A 200 12.40 12.53 4.98
N GLY A 201 11.57 12.17 4.00
CA GLY A 201 11.73 11.00 3.13
C GLY A 201 10.84 9.82 3.51
N VAL A 202 11.15 8.65 2.97
CA VAL A 202 10.51 7.36 3.32
C VAL A 202 11.55 6.34 3.75
N TYR A 203 11.18 5.53 4.73
CA TYR A 203 12.03 4.54 5.39
C TYR A 203 11.22 3.28 5.68
N HIS A 204 11.89 2.20 6.10
CA HIS A 204 11.21 1.02 6.63
C HIS A 204 10.13 1.35 7.69
N SER A 205 10.39 2.33 8.56
CA SER A 205 9.44 2.83 9.57
C SER A 205 8.11 3.33 8.97
N SER A 206 8.15 3.86 7.75
CA SER A 206 6.99 4.43 7.06
C SER A 206 6.04 3.32 6.58
N ASP A 207 6.56 2.14 6.27
CA ASP A 207 5.77 0.98 5.85
C ASP A 207 5.15 0.27 7.06
N ILE A 208 5.87 0.24 8.19
CA ILE A 208 5.35 -0.20 9.49
C ILE A 208 4.13 0.64 9.90
N TRP A 209 4.22 1.97 9.75
CA TRP A 209 3.08 2.86 9.92
C TRP A 209 1.94 2.54 8.92
N SER A 210 2.27 2.31 7.65
CA SER A 210 1.27 1.93 6.63
C SER A 210 0.53 0.64 7.01
N LEU A 211 1.21 -0.36 7.58
CA LEU A 211 0.57 -1.58 8.08
C LEU A 211 -0.40 -1.27 9.23
N GLY A 212 0.00 -0.45 10.22
CA GLY A 212 -0.87 -0.02 11.32
C GLY A 212 -2.13 0.71 10.84
N VAL A 213 -1.99 1.61 9.86
CA VAL A 213 -3.13 2.29 9.22
C VAL A 213 -4.03 1.29 8.50
N THR A 214 -3.46 0.34 7.77
CA THR A 214 -4.26 -0.58 6.94
C THR A 214 -4.99 -1.63 7.79
N LEU A 215 -4.36 -2.10 8.88
CA LEU A 215 -5.04 -2.89 9.93
C LEU A 215 -6.21 -2.10 10.55
N THR A 216 -5.99 -0.83 10.87
CA THR A 216 -7.06 0.07 11.36
C THR A 216 -8.17 0.24 10.32
N HIS A 217 -7.83 0.33 9.03
CA HIS A 217 -8.81 0.42 7.94
C HIS A 217 -9.73 -0.82 7.89
N TRP A 218 -9.18 -2.05 7.92
CA TRP A 218 -10.02 -3.26 7.92
C TRP A 218 -10.90 -3.34 9.16
N LEU A 219 -10.37 -3.03 10.34
CA LEU A 219 -11.16 -2.95 11.57
C LEU A 219 -12.29 -1.92 11.47
N TYR A 220 -12.08 -0.75 10.86
CA TYR A 220 -13.05 0.36 10.84
C TYR A 220 -13.98 0.39 9.61
N GLN A 221 -13.63 -0.27 8.50
CA GLN A 221 -14.34 -0.34 7.19
C GLN A 221 -14.54 0.96 6.42
N ARG A 222 -14.57 2.11 7.08
CA ARG A 222 -14.80 3.42 6.42
C ARG A 222 -13.54 4.26 6.23
N GLY A 223 -12.39 3.70 6.61
CA GLY A 223 -11.11 4.41 6.65
C GLY A 223 -11.10 5.48 7.73
N LEU A 224 -10.59 5.13 8.92
CA LEU A 224 -10.45 6.07 10.03
C LEU A 224 -9.37 7.14 9.75
N PHE A 225 -8.37 6.79 8.95
CA PHE A 225 -7.35 7.70 8.44
C PHE A 225 -7.68 8.21 7.03
N GLY A 226 -7.20 9.41 6.70
CA GLY A 226 -7.41 10.07 5.42
C GLY A 226 -8.52 11.11 5.44
N ALA A 227 -9.11 11.38 4.28
CA ALA A 227 -10.11 12.43 4.06
C ALA A 227 -11.53 11.90 3.77
N SER A 228 -11.83 10.66 4.19
CA SER A 228 -13.13 9.97 4.04
C SER A 228 -14.30 10.74 4.65
N GLU A 229 -14.10 11.33 5.83
CA GLU A 229 -15.11 12.05 6.61
C GLU A 229 -14.95 13.58 6.53
N LYS A 230 -14.20 14.07 5.54
CA LYS A 230 -13.84 15.49 5.40
C LYS A 230 -15.03 16.38 5.03
N VAL A 231 -15.27 17.41 5.85
CA VAL A 231 -16.41 18.35 5.70
C VAL A 231 -16.04 19.75 5.18
N ILE A 232 -14.75 20.08 5.07
CA ILE A 232 -14.27 21.39 4.60
C ILE A 232 -13.94 21.39 3.10
N GLU A 233 -13.96 22.57 2.47
CA GLU A 233 -13.39 22.80 1.14
C GLU A 233 -11.86 23.01 1.22
N GLY A 234 -11.13 22.81 0.12
CA GLY A 234 -9.65 22.88 0.10
C GLY A 234 -9.00 21.83 1.00
N HIS A 235 -7.74 22.05 1.42
CA HIS A 235 -7.18 21.54 2.68
C HIS A 235 -7.34 20.03 2.97
N THR A 236 -7.08 19.20 1.96
CA THR A 236 -7.18 17.73 2.06
C THR A 236 -5.98 17.12 2.77
N GLU A 237 -4.78 17.70 2.65
CA GLU A 237 -3.61 17.20 3.38
C GLU A 237 -3.69 17.64 4.86
N ALA A 238 -4.10 18.88 5.11
CA ALA A 238 -4.37 19.40 6.45
C ALA A 238 -5.37 18.53 7.24
N TRP A 239 -6.47 18.09 6.61
CA TRP A 239 -7.43 17.18 7.25
C TRP A 239 -6.79 15.84 7.64
N CYS A 240 -6.03 15.20 6.73
CA CYS A 240 -5.32 13.95 7.03
C CYS A 240 -4.34 14.11 8.20
N MET A 241 -3.59 15.22 8.23
CA MET A 241 -2.65 15.55 9.29
C MET A 241 -3.35 15.87 10.63
N ALA A 242 -4.53 16.48 10.61
CA ALA A 242 -5.35 16.71 11.81
C ALA A 242 -5.97 15.41 12.36
N VAL A 243 -6.39 14.49 11.48
CA VAL A 243 -6.86 13.15 11.85
C VAL A 243 -5.76 12.38 12.59
N ILE A 244 -4.53 12.35 12.06
CA ILE A 244 -3.38 11.70 12.73
C ILE A 244 -3.13 12.30 14.12
N GLN A 245 -3.17 13.64 14.24
CA GLN A 245 -2.94 14.33 15.50
C GLN A 245 -4.01 14.08 16.57
N LEU A 246 -5.27 13.86 16.17
CA LEU A 246 -6.37 13.55 17.09
C LEU A 246 -6.40 12.07 17.49
N LEU A 247 -6.04 11.16 16.58
CA LEU A 247 -6.05 9.72 16.82
C LEU A 247 -4.83 9.24 17.62
N ILE A 248 -3.64 9.73 17.26
CA ILE A 248 -2.35 9.20 17.73
C ILE A 248 -1.63 10.21 18.63
N GLY A 249 -1.38 11.42 18.12
CA GLY A 249 -0.70 12.46 18.88
C GLY A 249 -0.02 13.53 18.00
N PRO A 250 0.47 14.62 18.62
CA PRO A 250 1.10 15.74 17.91
C PRO A 250 2.34 15.29 17.13
N MET A 251 2.46 15.71 15.87
CA MET A 251 3.55 15.28 14.97
C MET A 251 4.87 16.07 15.14
N GLY A 252 4.93 16.99 16.10
CA GLY A 252 6.07 17.90 16.33
C GLY A 252 6.04 19.13 15.42
N GLU A 253 7.20 19.78 15.27
CA GLU A 253 7.37 20.94 14.39
C GLU A 253 7.50 20.51 12.91
N TYR A 254 6.97 21.35 12.02
CA TYR A 254 7.16 21.17 10.57
C TYR A 254 8.58 21.56 10.16
N ASN A 255 9.25 20.68 9.42
CA ASN A 255 10.62 20.88 8.95
C ASN A 255 10.85 20.44 7.50
N GLY A 256 9.80 20.54 6.67
CA GLY A 256 9.82 20.26 5.23
C GLY A 256 9.88 21.53 4.37
N VAL A 257 9.14 21.52 3.25
CA VAL A 257 9.12 22.61 2.25
C VAL A 257 7.95 23.58 2.48
N ARG A 258 8.18 24.88 2.28
CA ARG A 258 7.25 25.96 2.67
C ARG A 258 5.86 25.85 2.05
N GLU A 259 5.75 25.22 0.89
CA GLU A 259 4.50 25.01 0.17
C GLU A 259 3.47 24.12 0.91
N ILE A 260 3.83 23.58 2.08
CA ILE A 260 2.94 22.81 2.98
C ILE A 260 2.80 23.46 4.37
N GLU A 261 3.49 24.58 4.64
CA GLU A 261 3.46 25.30 5.92
C GLU A 261 2.01 25.72 6.26
N ASP A 262 1.28 26.27 5.27
CA ASP A 262 -0.15 26.59 5.34
C ASP A 262 -1.04 25.37 5.71
N GLU A 263 -0.83 24.20 5.07
CA GLU A 263 -1.62 22.99 5.38
C GLU A 263 -1.31 22.46 6.79
N TRP A 264 -0.09 22.66 7.31
CA TRP A 264 0.31 22.24 8.65
C TRP A 264 -0.33 23.11 9.73
N ASP A 265 -0.32 24.43 9.57
CA ASP A 265 -0.98 25.36 10.49
C ASP A 265 -2.51 25.21 10.47
N ILE A 266 -3.09 24.92 9.31
CA ILE A 266 -4.51 24.55 9.19
C ILE A 266 -4.76 23.21 9.90
N ALA A 267 -3.89 22.21 9.76
CA ALA A 267 -4.04 20.92 10.47
C ALA A 267 -4.06 21.11 11.99
N ALA A 268 -3.11 21.89 12.54
CA ALA A 268 -3.07 22.21 13.96
C ALA A 268 -4.35 22.92 14.41
N SER A 269 -4.81 23.92 13.64
CA SER A 269 -6.05 24.66 13.88
C SER A 269 -7.28 23.75 13.93
N LEU A 270 -7.41 22.81 12.98
CA LEU A 270 -8.55 21.88 12.89
C LEU A 270 -8.70 20.97 14.12
N THR A 271 -7.62 20.62 14.83
CA THR A 271 -7.70 19.81 16.06
C THR A 271 -8.40 20.51 17.23
N THR A 272 -8.38 21.85 17.24
CA THR A 272 -8.92 22.70 18.31
C THR A 272 -10.22 23.42 17.93
N MET A 273 -10.50 23.58 16.64
CA MET A 273 -11.62 24.35 16.11
C MET A 273 -12.99 23.91 16.65
N ASP A 274 -13.64 24.81 17.38
CA ASP A 274 -15.02 24.67 17.85
C ASP A 274 -15.91 25.75 17.20
N MET A 275 -16.98 25.31 16.56
CA MET A 275 -17.92 26.16 15.80
C MET A 275 -19.08 26.69 16.68
N GLY A 276 -19.09 26.38 17.97
CA GLY A 276 -20.14 26.75 18.91
C GLY A 276 -21.43 25.94 18.74
N PRO A 277 -22.40 26.06 19.68
CA PRO A 277 -23.68 25.36 19.58
C PRO A 277 -24.47 25.76 18.32
N PRO A 278 -25.11 24.83 17.60
CA PRO A 278 -25.29 23.40 17.92
C PRO A 278 -24.18 22.48 17.39
N ILE A 279 -23.17 23.02 16.70
CA ILE A 279 -22.16 22.24 15.97
C ILE A 279 -21.09 21.70 16.93
N GLY A 280 -20.53 22.54 17.79
CA GLY A 280 -19.37 22.23 18.65
C GLY A 280 -18.08 22.06 17.84
N LYS A 281 -17.11 21.32 18.39
CA LYS A 281 -15.89 20.88 17.69
C LYS A 281 -16.17 20.38 16.27
N LEU A 282 -15.38 20.87 15.31
CA LEU A 282 -15.50 20.48 13.90
C LEU A 282 -15.13 19.01 13.68
N MET A 283 -13.99 18.58 14.23
CA MET A 283 -13.54 17.19 14.22
C MET A 283 -13.86 16.53 15.58
N LYS A 284 -14.52 15.36 15.54
CA LYS A 284 -15.14 14.72 16.73
C LYS A 284 -14.53 13.36 17.11
N TYR A 285 -13.28 13.15 16.70
CA TYR A 285 -12.49 11.97 17.03
C TYR A 285 -12.11 11.92 18.52
N LYS A 286 -12.02 10.71 19.05
CA LYS A 286 -11.19 10.35 20.21
C LYS A 286 -9.79 9.96 19.72
N ASN A 287 -8.92 9.53 20.64
CA ASN A 287 -7.74 8.75 20.31
C ASN A 287 -8.12 7.38 19.68
N LEU A 288 -7.15 6.70 19.07
CA LEU A 288 -7.30 5.43 18.35
C LEU A 288 -8.02 4.36 19.19
N GLN A 289 -7.54 4.07 20.41
CA GLN A 289 -8.19 3.16 21.35
C GLN A 289 -9.66 3.54 21.60
N GLY A 290 -9.94 4.83 21.72
CA GLY A 290 -11.28 5.36 21.96
C GLY A 290 -12.23 5.25 20.76
N GLU A 291 -11.71 5.18 19.54
CA GLU A 291 -12.45 4.94 18.30
C GLU A 291 -12.64 3.45 18.04
N LEU A 292 -11.57 2.64 18.11
CA LEU A 292 -11.66 1.19 17.95
C LEU A 292 -12.56 0.56 19.04
N GLY A 293 -12.50 1.07 20.27
CA GLY A 293 -13.38 0.68 21.37
C GLY A 293 -14.86 1.08 21.23
N ARG A 294 -15.26 1.82 20.18
CA ARG A 294 -16.69 2.01 19.81
C ARG A 294 -17.23 0.86 18.97
N LEU A 295 -16.38 0.01 18.40
CA LEU A 295 -16.77 -1.10 17.55
C LEU A 295 -17.13 -2.33 18.41
N THR A 296 -18.42 -2.56 18.62
CA THR A 296 -18.92 -3.63 19.50
C THR A 296 -19.48 -4.86 18.79
N ASP A 297 -19.67 -4.80 17.46
CA ASP A 297 -20.29 -5.88 16.68
C ASP A 297 -19.54 -6.16 15.35
N PRO A 298 -18.79 -7.28 15.26
CA PRO A 298 -18.15 -7.96 16.39
C PRO A 298 -17.18 -7.00 17.13
N PRO A 299 -16.84 -7.26 18.40
CA PRO A 299 -15.90 -6.41 19.14
C PRO A 299 -14.47 -6.55 18.61
N VAL A 300 -13.68 -5.48 18.77
CA VAL A 300 -12.22 -5.50 18.58
C VAL A 300 -11.55 -5.94 19.89
N SER A 301 -10.58 -6.84 19.84
CA SER A 301 -9.84 -7.30 21.03
C SER A 301 -8.77 -6.30 21.49
N SER A 302 -8.38 -6.37 22.76
CA SER A 302 -7.24 -5.63 23.31
C SER A 302 -5.96 -5.86 22.50
N ASP A 303 -5.68 -7.11 22.18
CA ASP A 303 -4.38 -7.60 21.71
C ASP A 303 -4.03 -7.08 20.31
N ILE A 304 -5.05 -6.78 19.49
CA ILE A 304 -4.85 -6.14 18.19
C ILE A 304 -4.76 -4.61 18.29
N ILE A 305 -5.43 -3.99 19.27
CA ILE A 305 -5.29 -2.54 19.52
C ILE A 305 -3.87 -2.25 20.01
N ASP A 306 -3.42 -3.00 21.02
CA ASP A 306 -2.05 -3.02 21.55
C ASP A 306 -1.00 -3.21 20.43
N PHE A 307 -1.21 -4.20 19.55
CA PHE A 307 -0.35 -4.40 18.39
C PHE A 307 -0.36 -3.20 17.42
N ILE A 308 -1.53 -2.66 17.05
CA ILE A 308 -1.61 -1.51 16.13
C ILE A 308 -0.98 -0.26 16.76
N GLU A 309 -1.16 -0.03 18.07
CA GLU A 309 -0.54 1.07 18.81
C GLU A 309 0.99 0.94 18.83
N SER A 310 1.55 -0.28 18.83
CA SER A 310 2.99 -0.51 18.64
C SER A 310 3.52 -0.14 17.24
N LEU A 311 2.67 -0.14 16.21
CA LEU A 311 3.06 0.23 14.83
C LEU A 311 2.85 1.73 14.55
N LEU A 312 1.83 2.34 15.17
CA LEU A 312 1.42 3.72 14.97
C LEU A 312 2.06 4.71 15.95
N VAL A 313 3.37 4.59 16.17
CA VAL A 313 4.14 5.56 16.96
C VAL A 313 4.50 6.78 16.12
N ILE A 314 4.46 7.99 16.68
CA ILE A 314 4.75 9.22 15.92
C ILE A 314 6.21 9.26 15.46
N ASP A 315 7.18 9.07 16.36
CA ASP A 315 8.59 9.05 15.98
C ASP A 315 8.90 7.75 15.20
N PRO A 316 9.49 7.83 13.98
CA PRO A 316 9.87 6.64 13.22
C PRO A 316 10.95 5.79 13.89
N SER A 317 11.73 6.36 14.82
CA SER A 317 12.83 5.69 15.54
C SER A 317 12.35 4.77 16.65
N ASP A 318 11.17 5.07 17.21
CA ASP A 318 10.52 4.29 18.27
C ASP A 318 9.59 3.19 17.72
N ARG A 319 9.37 3.15 16.40
CA ARG A 319 8.61 2.06 15.74
C ARG A 319 9.46 0.79 15.64
N PRO A 320 8.89 -0.41 15.86
CA PRO A 320 9.60 -1.66 15.67
C PRO A 320 9.97 -1.87 14.20
N THR A 321 11.11 -2.49 13.92
CA THR A 321 11.36 -3.07 12.60
C THR A 321 10.41 -4.23 12.34
N ALA A 322 10.27 -4.68 11.09
CA ALA A 322 9.33 -5.75 10.78
C ALA A 322 9.68 -7.07 11.49
N GLU A 323 10.98 -7.33 11.65
CA GLU A 323 11.56 -8.43 12.41
C GLU A 323 11.21 -8.40 13.91
N GLU A 324 11.02 -7.20 14.48
CA GLU A 324 10.62 -7.01 15.88
C GLU A 324 9.09 -7.08 16.04
N ALA A 325 8.34 -6.46 15.11
CA ALA A 325 6.89 -6.56 15.06
C ALA A 325 6.41 -8.02 14.90
N LEU A 326 7.15 -8.86 14.17
CA LEU A 326 6.90 -10.31 14.06
C LEU A 326 6.95 -11.05 15.41
N ARG A 327 7.65 -10.50 16.41
CA ARG A 327 7.81 -11.08 17.76
C ARG A 327 6.72 -10.61 18.73
N HIS A 328 5.77 -9.79 18.28
CA HIS A 328 4.72 -9.23 19.15
C HIS A 328 3.80 -10.33 19.74
N PRO A 329 3.37 -10.25 21.02
CA PRO A 329 2.55 -11.28 21.66
C PRO A 329 1.28 -11.66 20.89
N PHE A 330 0.66 -10.67 20.23
CA PHE A 330 -0.47 -10.85 19.30
C PHE A 330 -0.21 -11.93 18.24
N LEU A 331 0.97 -11.90 17.60
CA LEU A 331 1.36 -12.82 16.53
C LEU A 331 1.92 -14.14 17.06
N ALA A 332 2.60 -14.12 18.21
CA ALA A 332 3.10 -15.33 18.88
C ALA A 332 1.98 -16.34 19.25
N SER A 333 0.72 -15.91 19.26
CA SER A 333 -0.43 -16.80 19.42
C SER A 333 -0.69 -17.75 18.22
N LEU A 334 -0.21 -17.42 17.02
CA LEU A 334 -0.35 -18.28 15.83
C LEU A 334 0.48 -19.57 15.93
N GLU A 335 1.65 -19.51 16.56
CA GLU A 335 2.63 -20.60 16.53
C GLU A 335 2.25 -21.78 17.45
N LYS A 336 1.16 -21.64 18.22
CA LYS A 336 0.57 -22.66 19.08
C LYS A 336 -0.57 -23.46 18.39
N GLY A 337 -0.82 -23.20 17.11
CA GLY A 337 -1.92 -23.81 16.33
C GLY A 337 -1.51 -24.85 15.28
N ASN A 338 -0.23 -25.23 15.21
CA ASN A 338 0.34 -26.24 14.30
C ASN A 338 0.66 -27.55 15.04
#